data_AF-A0A0A1FMM9-F1
#
_entry.id   AF-A0A0A1FMM9-F1
#
_cell.length_a   1.000
_cell.length_b   1.000
_cell.length_c   1.000
_cell.angle_alpha   90.00
_cell.angle_beta   90.00
_cell.angle_gamma   90.00
#
_symmetry.space_group_name_H-M   'P 1'
#
loop_
_entity.id
_entity.type
_entity.pdbx_description
1 polymer ?
#
loop_
_entity_poly.entity_id
_entity_poly.type
_entity_poly.pdbx_seq_one_letter_code
_entity_poly.pdbx_strand_id
1 'polypeptide(L)'
;MSEELTFSCPHCQHQFNDELELLAANELHAIQCENCDTPFTFLLKECLACSEETVFVWAEPPSEILISRLQCHACETPFQPDEEIENGR
;
A
#
# COMPACT_ATOMS: atom_id res chain seq x y z
N MET A 1 16.53 9.34 -8.34
CA MET A 1 16.87 8.46 -7.21
C MET A 1 15.67 7.56 -7.12
N SER A 2 15.81 6.30 -7.51
CA SER A 2 14.77 5.29 -7.32
C SER A 2 14.62 5.09 -5.82
N GLU A 3 13.44 5.32 -5.28
CA GLU A 3 13.17 5.10 -3.87
C GLU A 3 13.03 3.58 -3.69
N GLU A 4 14.01 2.97 -3.03
CA GLU A 4 14.03 1.52 -2.76
C GLU A 4 12.87 1.21 -1.78
N LEU A 5 11.71 0.83 -2.31
CA LEU A 5 10.58 0.38 -1.51
C LEU A 5 10.86 -1.01 -0.96
N THR A 6 10.90 -1.10 0.37
CA THR A 6 11.12 -2.37 1.10
C THR A 6 9.91 -2.77 1.91
N PHE A 7 9.49 -4.03 1.83
CA PHE A 7 8.40 -4.57 2.64
C PHE A 7 8.63 -6.06 2.93
N SER A 8 7.88 -6.59 3.90
CA SER A 8 8.04 -7.98 4.33
C SER A 8 6.78 -8.79 4.12
N CYS A 9 6.93 -10.05 3.70
CA CYS A 9 5.82 -11.00 3.67
C CYS A 9 5.22 -11.14 5.08
N PRO A 10 3.89 -11.00 5.24
CA PRO A 10 3.25 -11.06 6.56
C PRO A 10 3.25 -12.49 7.13
N HIS A 11 3.50 -13.52 6.31
CA HIS A 11 3.47 -14.92 6.70
C HIS A 11 4.83 -15.46 7.15
N CYS A 12 5.90 -15.11 6.43
CA CYS A 12 7.25 -15.67 6.67
C CYS A 12 8.33 -14.61 6.94
N GLN A 13 7.98 -13.32 6.91
CA GLN A 13 8.89 -12.19 7.11
C GLN A 13 10.05 -12.08 6.09
N HIS A 14 9.93 -12.78 4.96
CA HIS A 14 10.85 -12.59 3.83
C HIS A 14 10.76 -11.14 3.33
N GLN A 15 11.92 -10.50 3.13
CA GLN A 15 12.01 -9.11 2.68
C GLN A 15 12.01 -9.04 1.16
N PHE A 16 11.15 -8.18 0.64
CA PHE A 16 11.06 -7.78 -0.75
C PHE A 16 11.73 -6.42 -0.86
N ASN A 17 12.72 -6.31 -1.75
CA ASN A 17 13.39 -5.06 -2.07
C ASN A 17 13.19 -4.79 -3.56
N ASP A 18 12.80 -3.57 -3.94
CA ASP A 18 12.89 -3.08 -5.32
C ASP A 18 11.86 -3.67 -6.32
N GLU A 19 11.07 -4.67 -5.95
CA GLU A 19 10.13 -5.34 -6.87
C GLU A 19 8.86 -4.54 -7.21
N LEU A 20 8.67 -3.35 -6.60
CA LEU A 20 7.43 -2.57 -6.72
C LEU A 20 7.52 -1.33 -7.63
N GLU A 21 8.68 -1.03 -8.21
CA GLU A 21 8.88 0.19 -9.03
C GLU A 21 7.90 0.32 -10.22
N LEU A 22 7.24 -0.78 -10.63
CA LEU A 22 6.33 -0.81 -11.77
C LEU A 22 4.85 -0.85 -11.41
N LEU A 23 4.51 -0.77 -10.12
CA LEU A 23 3.13 -0.94 -9.68
C LEU A 23 2.43 0.41 -9.55
N ALA A 24 1.15 0.41 -9.94
CA ALA A 24 0.31 1.58 -9.76
C ALA A 24 0.15 1.87 -8.26
N ALA A 25 0.58 3.07 -7.84
CA ALA A 25 0.24 3.62 -6.55
C ALA A 25 -1.29 3.75 -6.43
N ASN A 26 -1.81 3.66 -5.21
CA ASN A 26 -3.24 3.67 -4.87
C ASN A 26 -4.05 2.42 -5.25
N GLU A 27 -3.45 1.40 -5.85
CA GLU A 27 -4.13 0.13 -6.15
C GLU A 27 -3.73 -0.99 -5.18
N LEU A 28 -4.69 -1.85 -4.86
CA LEU A 28 -4.43 -3.06 -4.08
C LEU A 28 -3.87 -4.14 -5.00
N HIS A 29 -2.67 -4.61 -4.69
CA HIS A 29 -1.98 -5.64 -5.47
C HIS A 29 -1.95 -6.95 -4.67
N ALA A 30 -2.18 -8.06 -5.36
CA ALA A 30 -2.02 -9.41 -4.80
C ALA A 30 -0.76 -10.05 -5.39
N ILE A 31 0.13 -10.52 -4.52
CA ILE A 31 1.37 -11.19 -4.91
C ILE A 31 1.55 -12.49 -4.14
N GLN A 32 2.33 -13.39 -4.72
CA GLN A 32 2.69 -14.67 -4.11
C GLN A 32 4.10 -14.59 -3.56
N CYS A 33 4.30 -14.95 -2.29
CA CYS A 33 5.63 -14.90 -1.68
C CYS A 33 6.55 -15.96 -2.29
N GLU A 34 7.71 -15.57 -2.82
CA GLU A 34 8.69 -16.52 -3.38
C GLU A 34 9.27 -17.50 -2.35
N ASN A 35 9.28 -17.14 -1.06
CA ASN A 35 9.89 -17.94 0.00
C ASN A 35 8.92 -18.94 0.64
N CYS A 36 7.65 -18.57 0.83
CA CYS A 36 6.67 -19.44 1.49
C CYS A 36 5.49 -19.86 0.61
N ASP A 37 5.45 -19.39 -0.63
CA ASP A 37 4.40 -19.67 -1.63
C ASP A 37 2.99 -19.15 -1.24
N THR A 38 2.86 -18.51 -0.09
CA THR A 38 1.58 -17.99 0.40
C THR A 38 1.26 -16.64 -0.25
N PRO A 39 0.04 -16.46 -0.79
CA PRO A 39 -0.38 -15.17 -1.31
C PRO A 39 -0.62 -14.16 -0.19
N PHE A 40 -0.41 -12.90 -0.51
CA PHE A 40 -0.72 -11.77 0.35
C PHE A 40 -1.02 -10.53 -0.49
N THR A 41 -1.55 -9.49 0.14
CA THR A 41 -1.88 -8.24 -0.54
C THR A 41 -1.06 -7.09 0.02
N PHE A 42 -0.78 -6.11 -0.82
CA PHE A 42 -0.21 -4.85 -0.39
C PHE A 42 -0.80 -3.68 -1.18
N LEU A 43 -0.63 -2.48 -0.63
CA LEU A 43 -1.08 -1.22 -1.19
C LEU A 43 0.03 -0.19 -0.96
N LEU A 44 0.42 0.48 -2.04
CA LEU A 44 1.32 1.63 -1.99
C LEU A 44 0.50 2.92 -1.99
N LYS A 45 0.75 3.81 -1.04
CA LYS A 45 0.11 5.13 -0.96
C LYS A 45 1.18 6.22 -0.87
N GLU A 46 1.12 7.21 -1.77
CA GLU A 46 1.92 8.43 -1.68
C GLU A 46 1.16 9.49 -0.88
N CYS A 47 1.84 10.13 0.09
CA CYS A 47 1.22 11.15 0.91
C CYS A 47 1.21 12.51 0.19
N LEU A 48 0.03 13.02 -0.14
CA LEU A 48 -0.10 14.35 -0.76
C LEU A 48 0.37 15.52 0.14
N ALA A 49 0.58 15.29 1.44
CA ALA A 49 1.02 16.33 2.38
C ALA A 49 2.55 16.41 2.51
N CYS A 50 3.25 15.26 2.54
CA CYS A 50 4.70 15.20 2.76
C CYS A 50 5.48 14.47 1.65
N SER A 51 4.80 13.99 0.62
CA SER A 51 5.34 13.19 -0.50
C SER A 51 6.00 11.88 -0.09
N GLU A 52 5.80 11.42 1.15
CA GLU A 52 6.33 10.14 1.60
C GLU A 52 5.46 8.99 1.10
N GLU A 53 6.09 7.95 0.58
CA GLU A 53 5.45 6.70 0.22
C GLU A 53 5.25 5.80 1.45
N THR A 54 4.09 5.16 1.55
CA THR A 54 3.78 4.21 2.62
C THR A 54 3.27 2.91 2.02
N VAL A 55 3.95 1.81 2.35
CA VAL A 55 3.53 0.46 1.96
C VAL A 55 2.72 -0.16 3.10
N PHE A 56 1.54 -0.65 2.76
CA PHE A 56 0.70 -1.42 3.66
C PHE A 56 0.64 -2.86 3.18
N VAL A 57 0.78 -3.83 4.08
CA VAL A 57 0.83 -5.26 3.74
C VAL A 57 -0.14 -6.03 4.62
N TRP A 58 -0.92 -6.92 4.02
CA TRP A 58 -1.88 -7.78 4.73
C TRP A 58 -1.83 -9.22 4.24
N ALA A 59 -1.92 -10.15 5.20
CA ALA A 59 -2.02 -11.58 4.93
C ALA A 59 -3.29 -11.95 4.13
N GLU A 60 -4.36 -11.19 4.31
CA GLU A 60 -5.64 -11.33 3.61
C GLU A 60 -6.08 -9.96 3.08
N PRO A 61 -6.89 -9.89 2.01
CA PRO A 61 -7.35 -8.62 1.46
C PRO A 61 -8.03 -7.74 2.52
N PRO A 62 -7.61 -6.49 2.71
CA PRO A 62 -8.26 -5.57 3.65
C PRO A 62 -9.66 -5.17 3.18
N SER A 63 -10.52 -4.77 4.13
CA SER A 63 -11.82 -4.18 3.78
C SER A 63 -11.66 -2.73 3.31
N GLU A 64 -12.60 -2.24 2.49
CA GLU A 64 -12.62 -0.84 2.03
C GLU A 64 -12.68 0.16 3.21
N ILE A 65 -13.32 -0.23 4.31
CA ILE A 65 -13.40 0.58 5.54
C ILE A 65 -12.01 0.71 6.19
N LEU A 66 -11.17 -0.33 6.13
CA LEU A 66 -9.80 -0.25 6.63
C LEU A 66 -8.95 0.63 5.70
N ILE A 67 -9.07 0.47 4.39
CA ILE A 67 -8.34 1.24 3.39
C ILE A 67 -8.63 2.75 3.52
N SER A 68 -9.90 3.13 3.71
CA SER A 68 -10.30 4.55 3.88
C SER A 68 -9.82 5.20 5.18
N ARG A 69 -9.25 4.43 6.11
CA ARG A 69 -8.72 4.91 7.39
C ARG A 69 -7.19 4.93 7.43
N LEU A 70 -6.53 4.58 6.34
CA LEU A 70 -5.07 4.57 6.29
C LEU A 70 -4.50 5.98 6.41
N GLN A 71 -3.33 6.07 7.02
CA GLN A 71 -2.64 7.32 7.31
C GLN A 71 -1.17 7.19 6.93
N CYS A 72 -0.57 8.29 6.49
CA CYS A 72 0.85 8.33 6.17
C CYS A 72 1.67 7.95 7.40
N HIS A 73 2.64 7.06 7.23
CA HIS A 73 3.49 6.66 8.34
C HIS A 73 4.39 7.80 8.86
N ALA A 74 4.80 8.72 7.99
CA ALA A 74 5.73 9.80 8.34
C ALA A 74 5.05 11.02 8.97
N CYS A 75 3.89 11.45 8.45
CA CYS A 75 3.22 12.67 8.90
C CYS A 75 1.83 12.44 9.51
N GLU A 76 1.38 11.18 9.60
CA GLU A 76 0.09 10.76 10.17
C GLU A 76 -1.15 11.35 9.47
N THR A 77 -0.95 12.07 8.35
CA THR A 77 -2.04 12.63 7.56
C THR A 77 -2.84 11.50 6.92
N PRO A 78 -4.19 11.49 7.05
CA PRO A 78 -5.03 10.52 6.38
C PRO A 78 -4.83 10.57 4.86
N PHE A 79 -4.70 9.40 4.25
CA PHE A 79 -4.84 9.28 2.80
C PHE A 79 -6.32 9.46 2.51
N GLN A 80 -6.73 10.69 2.14
CA GLN A 80 -8.15 10.97 1.90
C GLN A 80 -8.73 9.92 0.95
N PRO A 81 -9.93 9.39 1.22
CA PRO A 81 -10.66 8.70 0.16
C PRO A 81 -10.82 9.67 -1.00
N ASP A 82 -10.72 9.18 -2.24
CA ASP A 82 -11.27 9.86 -3.40
C ASP A 82 -12.78 10.06 -3.15
N GLU A 83 -13.13 11.09 -2.39
CA GLU A 83 -14.44 11.70 -2.49
C GLU A 83 -14.41 12.52 -3.78
N GLU A 84 -14.64 11.85 -4.90
CA GLU A 84 -15.27 12.52 -6.03
C GLU A 84 -16.62 13.04 -5.54
N ILE A 85 -16.59 14.32 -5.21
CA ILE A 85 -17.73 15.20 -5.12
C ILE A 85 -18.47 15.15 -6.47
N GLU A 86 -19.44 14.26 -6.62
CA GLU A 86 -20.52 14.45 -7.59
C GLU A 86 -21.77 14.97 -6.85
N ASN A 87 -21.66 16.20 -6.34
CA ASN A 87 -22.81 17.10 -6.28
C ASN A 87 -23.12 17.52 -7.72
N GLY A 88 -24.00 16.78 -8.39
CA GLY A 88 -24.16 16.90 -9.84
C GLY A 88 -25.55 16.60 -10.41
N ARG A 89 -26.66 16.91 -9.73
CA ARG A 89 -27.88 17.46 -10.39
C ARG A 89 -28.98 17.93 -9.45
#